data_AF-A0A1F6KCE3-F1
#
_entry.id   AF-A0A1F6KCE3-F1
#
_cell.length_a   1.000
_cell.length_b   1.000
_cell.length_c   1.000
_cell.angle_alpha   90.00
_cell.angle_beta   90.00
_cell.angle_gamma   90.00
#
_symmetry.space_group_name_H-M   'P 1'
#
loop_
_entity.id
_entity.type
_entity.pdbx_description
1 polymer ?
#
loop_
_entity_poly.entity_id
_entity_poly.type
_entity_poly.pdbx_seq_one_letter_code
_entity_poly.pdbx_strand_id
1 'polypeptide(L)'
;MDISIVSEDSLRIKGKRASFIVVDPGVSIPKTPADFVVTLNGKKENSLVKVDGFRVVINGAGEYEIGGIKLAAHAFEDDLLYDIAVDGIDIILSNSEVIKKEGEKIKESHIVIVRTDSVVDESSVTAASPRIVALYGKHTQESAKVLGRQDLKPVNKISYTLEKLPQEMEVVVLG
;
A
#
# COMPACT_ATOMS: atom_id res chain seq x y z
N MET A 1 12.11 -1.68 7.33
CA MET A 1 10.88 -2.10 6.65
C MET A 1 11.15 -2.29 5.16
N ASP A 2 10.59 -3.33 4.58
CA ASP A 2 10.65 -3.63 3.16
C ASP A 2 9.24 -3.57 2.55
N ILE A 3 9.09 -2.99 1.36
CA ILE A 3 7.89 -3.06 0.53
C ILE A 3 8.31 -3.70 -0.79
N SER A 4 7.68 -4.79 -1.17
CA SER A 4 8.03 -5.54 -2.40
C SER A 4 6.80 -5.92 -3.19
N ILE A 5 6.88 -5.79 -4.51
CA ILE A 5 5.84 -6.29 -5.42
C ILE A 5 5.81 -7.82 -5.37
N VAL A 6 4.62 -8.40 -5.39
CA VAL A 6 4.38 -9.85 -5.42
C VAL A 6 3.74 -10.25 -6.76
N SER A 7 2.85 -9.39 -7.27
CA SER A 7 2.26 -9.41 -8.61
C SER A 7 1.81 -7.99 -8.97
N GLU A 8 1.29 -7.77 -10.18
CA GLU A 8 0.76 -6.47 -10.62
C GLU A 8 -0.19 -5.83 -9.59
N ASP A 9 -1.08 -6.62 -8.99
CA ASP A 9 -2.12 -6.16 -8.05
C ASP A 9 -1.84 -6.56 -6.59
N SER A 10 -0.64 -7.01 -6.25
CA SER A 10 -0.34 -7.45 -4.87
C SER A 10 1.07 -7.06 -4.44
N LEU A 11 1.19 -6.61 -3.20
CA LEU A 11 2.46 -6.25 -2.58
C LEU A 11 2.59 -6.85 -1.20
N ARG A 12 3.82 -6.99 -0.74
CA ARG A 12 4.15 -7.44 0.61
C ARG A 12 4.88 -6.34 1.35
N ILE A 13 4.46 -6.09 2.58
CA ILE A 13 5.11 -5.17 3.52
C ILE A 13 5.67 -5.99 4.67
N LYS A 14 6.97 -5.86 4.91
CA LYS A 14 7.70 -6.58 5.95
C LYS A 14 8.36 -5.60 6.91
N GLY A 15 7.87 -5.57 8.14
CA GLY A 15 8.53 -4.93 9.26
C GLY A 15 9.61 -5.83 9.88
N LYS A 16 10.21 -5.38 10.99
CA LYS A 16 11.21 -6.17 11.73
C LYS A 16 10.63 -7.45 12.34
N ARG A 17 9.37 -7.43 12.76
CA ARG A 17 8.74 -8.50 13.57
C ARG A 17 7.64 -9.28 12.86
N ALA A 18 7.01 -8.67 11.85
CA ALA A 18 5.91 -9.26 11.12
C ALA A 18 5.92 -8.78 9.67
N SER A 19 5.22 -9.50 8.81
CA SER A 19 4.95 -9.13 7.43
C SER A 19 3.49 -9.36 7.10
N PHE A 20 2.94 -8.52 6.25
CA PHE A 20 1.62 -8.71 5.68
C PHE A 20 1.68 -8.60 4.17
N ILE A 21 0.72 -9.24 3.54
CA ILE A 21 0.50 -9.15 2.11
C ILE A 21 -0.81 -8.42 1.88
N VAL A 22 -0.75 -7.44 0.98
CA VAL A 22 -1.92 -6.81 0.40
C VAL A 22 -2.31 -7.68 -0.79
N VAL A 23 -3.47 -8.31 -0.67
CA VAL A 23 -4.03 -9.12 -1.75
C VAL A 23 -5.21 -8.37 -2.30
N ASP A 24 -5.04 -7.94 -3.52
CA ASP A 24 -6.10 -7.47 -4.40
C ASP A 24 -6.22 -8.45 -5.56
N PRO A 25 -7.39 -8.54 -6.19
CA PRO A 25 -7.94 -9.77 -6.74
C PRO A 25 -7.02 -10.42 -7.77
N GLY A 26 -6.25 -11.42 -7.35
CA GLY A 26 -5.34 -12.15 -8.20
C GLY A 26 -5.05 -13.56 -7.68
N VAL A 27 -5.24 -14.56 -8.54
CA VAL A 27 -4.94 -15.99 -8.26
C VAL A 27 -3.49 -16.36 -8.59
N SER A 28 -2.69 -15.38 -9.04
CA SER A 28 -1.38 -15.55 -9.67
C SER A 28 -0.21 -15.00 -8.85
N ILE A 29 -0.27 -15.07 -7.52
CA ILE A 29 0.90 -14.76 -6.68
C ILE A 29 1.77 -16.03 -6.47
N PRO A 30 3.11 -15.89 -6.38
CA PRO A 30 3.95 -16.98 -5.90
C PRO A 30 3.57 -17.35 -4.46
N LYS A 31 3.92 -18.56 -4.02
CA LYS A 31 3.73 -18.95 -2.61
C LYS A 31 4.47 -17.96 -1.71
N THR A 32 3.72 -17.23 -0.91
CA THR A 32 4.24 -16.08 -0.17
C THR A 32 3.85 -16.20 1.30
N PRO A 33 4.84 -16.25 2.22
CA PRO A 33 4.53 -16.27 3.65
C PRO A 33 4.14 -14.87 4.13
N ALA A 34 3.09 -14.80 4.95
CA ALA A 34 2.66 -13.58 5.62
C ALA A 34 2.02 -13.90 6.98
N ASP A 35 2.12 -13.00 7.95
CA ASP A 35 1.49 -13.14 9.27
C ASP A 35 -0.01 -12.82 9.20
N PHE A 36 -0.38 -11.90 8.30
CA PHE A 36 -1.76 -11.54 8.00
C PHE A 36 -1.93 -11.03 6.57
N VAL A 37 -3.18 -10.98 6.13
CA VAL A 37 -3.59 -10.51 4.81
C VAL A 37 -4.50 -9.29 4.96
N VAL A 38 -4.37 -8.31 4.08
CA VAL A 38 -5.30 -7.18 3.95
C VAL A 38 -5.81 -7.08 2.51
N THR A 39 -7.01 -6.52 2.32
CA THR A 39 -7.65 -6.37 1.00
C THR A 39 -8.05 -4.92 0.78
N LEU A 40 -7.86 -4.33 -0.41
CA LEU A 40 -8.34 -2.95 -0.64
C LEU A 40 -9.81 -2.88 -1.02
N ASN A 41 -10.45 -4.03 -1.24
CA ASN A 41 -11.89 -4.15 -1.41
C ASN A 41 -12.45 -5.18 -0.41
N GLY A 42 -13.37 -4.76 0.45
CA GLY A 42 -13.93 -5.58 1.53
C GLY A 42 -15.01 -6.56 1.07
N LYS A 43 -15.61 -6.33 -0.10
CA LYS A 43 -16.69 -7.20 -0.65
C LYS A 43 -16.17 -8.24 -1.65
N LYS A 44 -14.96 -8.06 -2.19
CA LYS A 44 -14.40 -8.94 -3.20
C LYS A 44 -13.77 -10.18 -2.56
N GLU A 45 -14.15 -11.34 -3.07
CA GLU A 45 -13.55 -12.61 -2.66
C GLU A 45 -12.12 -12.72 -3.20
N ASN A 46 -11.18 -13.04 -2.31
CA ASN A 46 -9.75 -13.16 -2.64
C ASN A 46 -9.29 -14.61 -2.47
N SER A 47 -8.52 -15.12 -3.41
CA SER A 47 -7.93 -16.46 -3.30
C SER A 47 -6.68 -16.43 -2.42
N LEU A 48 -6.73 -17.09 -1.27
CA LEU A 48 -5.62 -17.12 -0.30
C LEU A 48 -4.77 -18.40 -0.40
N VAL A 49 -5.02 -19.24 -1.40
CA VAL A 49 -4.38 -20.57 -1.56
C VAL A 49 -2.84 -20.50 -1.66
N LYS A 50 -2.31 -19.34 -2.07
CA LYS A 50 -0.87 -19.10 -2.24
C LYS A 50 -0.26 -18.29 -1.08
N VAL A 51 -1.05 -17.92 -0.08
CA VAL A 51 -0.54 -17.23 1.12
C VAL A 51 -0.39 -18.27 2.24
N ASP A 52 0.84 -18.47 2.69
CA ASP A 52 1.15 -19.43 3.75
C ASP A 52 1.35 -18.72 5.10
N GLY A 53 0.89 -19.35 6.19
CA GLY A 53 1.19 -18.92 7.56
C GLY A 53 0.37 -17.76 8.13
N PHE A 54 -0.58 -17.21 7.36
CA PHE A 54 -1.42 -16.11 7.83
C PHE A 54 -2.39 -16.58 8.91
N ARG A 55 -2.63 -15.72 9.91
CA ARG A 55 -3.55 -16.01 11.02
C ARG A 55 -4.88 -15.28 10.90
N VAL A 56 -4.90 -14.19 10.14
CA VAL A 56 -6.05 -13.30 10.01
C VAL A 56 -6.06 -12.65 8.63
N VAL A 57 -7.27 -12.39 8.16
CA VAL A 57 -7.58 -11.63 6.95
C VAL A 57 -8.36 -10.41 7.39
N ILE A 58 -7.90 -9.22 7.03
CA ILE A 58 -8.55 -7.96 7.33
C ILE A 58 -9.23 -7.47 6.07
N ASN A 59 -10.56 -7.58 6.04
CA ASN A 59 -11.43 -7.21 4.92
C ASN A 59 -12.59 -6.30 5.36
N GLY A 60 -12.43 -5.60 6.49
CA GLY A 60 -13.41 -4.68 7.02
C GLY A 60 -12.76 -3.57 7.84
N ALA A 61 -13.55 -2.53 8.14
CA ALA A 61 -13.10 -1.42 8.96
C ALA A 61 -12.88 -1.83 10.43
N GLY A 62 -11.93 -1.17 11.09
CA GLY A 62 -11.59 -1.43 12.48
C GLY A 62 -10.11 -1.18 12.79
N GLU A 63 -9.75 -1.34 14.05
CA GLU A 63 -8.36 -1.23 14.52
C GLU A 63 -7.80 -2.61 14.85
N TYR A 64 -6.56 -2.85 14.42
CA TYR A 64 -5.88 -4.14 14.53
C TYR A 64 -4.43 -3.95 14.96
N GLU A 65 -3.92 -4.87 15.77
CA GLU A 65 -2.49 -4.96 16.09
C GLU A 65 -2.00 -6.40 15.94
N ILE A 66 -1.09 -6.64 15.00
CA ILE A 66 -0.60 -7.98 14.66
C ILE A 66 0.91 -7.94 14.55
N GLY A 67 1.60 -8.68 15.43
CA GLY A 67 3.06 -8.76 15.43
C GLY A 67 3.77 -7.42 15.63
N GLY A 68 3.12 -6.48 16.33
CA GLY A 68 3.62 -5.11 16.56
C GLY A 68 3.41 -4.15 15.39
N ILE A 69 2.68 -4.56 14.35
CA ILE A 69 2.16 -3.67 13.31
C ILE A 69 0.78 -3.21 13.74
N LYS A 70 0.57 -1.89 13.83
CA LYS A 70 -0.74 -1.30 14.10
C LYS A 70 -1.38 -0.89 12.78
N LEU A 71 -2.66 -1.17 12.62
CA LEU A 71 -3.41 -0.90 11.41
C LEU A 71 -4.83 -0.44 11.75
N ALA A 72 -5.24 0.69 11.21
CA ALA A 72 -6.62 1.15 11.22
C ALA A 72 -7.18 1.09 9.80
N ALA A 73 -8.24 0.32 9.61
CA ALA A 73 -8.94 0.17 8.35
C ALA A 73 -10.19 1.06 8.35
N HIS A 74 -10.34 1.86 7.30
CA HIS A 74 -11.47 2.77 7.10
C HIS A 74 -12.23 2.33 5.85
N ALA A 75 -13.55 2.19 5.98
CA ALA A 75 -14.40 1.77 4.87
C ALA A 75 -14.91 2.97 4.07
N PHE A 76 -14.77 2.87 2.75
CA PHE A 76 -15.26 3.83 1.78
C PHE A 76 -16.04 3.07 0.70
N GLU A 77 -17.37 3.04 0.85
CA GLU A 77 -18.23 2.15 0.05
C GLU A 77 -17.80 0.68 0.19
N ASP A 78 -17.23 0.10 -0.87
CA ASP A 78 -16.75 -1.28 -0.91
C ASP A 78 -15.24 -1.40 -0.70
N ASP A 79 -14.54 -0.27 -0.68
CA ASP A 79 -13.09 -0.19 -0.61
C ASP A 79 -12.59 0.17 0.79
N LEU A 80 -11.31 -0.13 1.02
CA LEU A 80 -10.64 0.07 2.29
C LEU A 80 -9.40 0.94 2.12
N LEU A 81 -9.26 1.92 3.01
CA LEU A 81 -8.03 2.66 3.24
C LEU A 81 -7.43 2.21 4.56
N TYR A 82 -6.11 2.06 4.58
CA TYR A 82 -5.39 1.64 5.76
C TYR A 82 -4.41 2.72 6.23
N ASP A 83 -4.52 3.10 7.51
CA ASP A 83 -3.45 3.76 8.24
C ASP A 83 -2.61 2.69 8.93
N ILE A 84 -1.33 2.59 8.60
CA ILE A 84 -0.45 1.51 9.07
C ILE A 84 0.78 2.10 9.74
N ALA A 85 1.05 1.69 10.97
CA ALA A 85 2.30 2.02 11.66
C ALA A 85 3.16 0.75 11.81
N VAL A 86 4.33 0.77 11.18
CA VAL A 86 5.30 -0.34 11.19
C VAL A 86 6.72 0.18 11.31
N ASP A 87 7.49 -0.35 12.26
CA ASP A 87 8.87 0.07 12.53
C ASP A 87 9.05 1.59 12.75
N GLY A 88 8.01 2.29 13.24
CA GLY A 88 8.00 3.74 13.42
C GLY A 88 7.77 4.55 12.14
N ILE A 89 7.38 3.89 11.04
CA ILE A 89 6.98 4.51 9.78
C ILE A 89 5.46 4.41 9.66
N ASP A 90 4.83 5.57 9.50
CA ASP A 90 3.40 5.69 9.19
C ASP A 90 3.16 5.62 7.68
N ILE A 91 2.22 4.77 7.28
CA ILE A 91 1.91 4.45 5.89
C ILE A 91 0.41 4.62 5.66
N ILE A 92 0.05 5.25 4.56
CA ILE A 92 -1.28 5.16 3.99
C ILE A 92 -1.24 4.13 2.87
N LEU A 93 -2.19 3.20 2.87
CA LEU A 93 -2.35 2.22 1.81
C LEU A 93 -3.80 2.22 1.34
N SER A 94 -4.01 2.49 0.05
CA SER A 94 -5.35 2.44 -0.56
C SER A 94 -5.28 2.32 -2.08
N ASN A 95 -6.44 2.28 -2.74
CA ASN A 95 -6.57 2.37 -4.18
C ASN A 95 -6.69 3.83 -4.66
N SER A 96 -6.43 4.05 -5.94
CA SER A 96 -6.44 5.39 -6.55
C SER A 96 -7.79 6.12 -6.46
N GLU A 97 -8.92 5.41 -6.43
CA GLU A 97 -10.25 6.04 -6.37
C GLU A 97 -10.55 6.60 -4.99
N VAL A 98 -10.22 5.84 -3.93
CA VAL A 98 -10.35 6.30 -2.55
C VAL A 98 -9.41 7.47 -2.28
N ILE A 99 -8.15 7.39 -2.73
CA ILE A 99 -7.21 8.51 -2.59
C ILE A 99 -7.75 9.78 -3.26
N LYS A 100 -8.33 9.70 -4.46
CA LYS A 100 -8.93 10.87 -5.14
C LYS A 100 -10.11 11.49 -4.39
N LYS A 101 -10.97 10.66 -3.79
CA LYS A 101 -12.18 11.13 -3.11
C LYS A 101 -11.87 11.71 -1.73
N GLU A 102 -10.89 11.11 -1.04
CA GLU A 102 -10.70 11.30 0.40
C GLU A 102 -9.31 11.84 0.76
N GLY A 103 -8.42 12.02 -0.22
CA GLY A 103 -7.02 12.43 -0.04
C GLY A 103 -6.78 13.59 0.90
N GLU A 104 -7.62 14.63 0.81
CA GLU A 104 -7.55 15.82 1.66
C GLU A 104 -7.86 15.56 3.15
N LYS A 105 -8.52 14.45 3.46
CA LYS A 105 -8.90 14.06 4.83
C LYS A 105 -7.97 12.99 5.40
N ILE A 106 -7.05 12.47 4.59
CA ILE A 106 -6.11 11.44 5.02
C ILE A 106 -5.08 12.08 5.96
N LYS A 107 -4.71 11.34 7.00
CA LYS A 107 -3.68 11.75 7.95
C LYS A 107 -2.33 11.91 7.24
N GLU A 108 -1.52 12.86 7.72
CA GLU A 108 -0.11 12.93 7.36
C GLU A 108 0.59 11.58 7.56
N SER A 109 1.43 11.21 6.61
CA SER A 109 2.14 9.94 6.63
C SER A 109 3.52 10.05 6.04
N HIS A 110 4.38 9.10 6.37
CA HIS A 110 5.72 9.05 5.80
C HIS A 110 5.68 8.50 4.37
N ILE A 111 4.81 7.52 4.12
CA ILE A 111 4.71 6.82 2.85
C ILE A 111 3.23 6.69 2.47
N VAL A 112 2.89 7.08 1.24
CA VAL A 112 1.59 6.77 0.63
C VAL A 112 1.80 5.69 -0.42
N ILE A 113 1.13 4.56 -0.27
CA ILE A 113 1.16 3.44 -1.20
C ILE A 113 -0.19 3.38 -1.90
N VAL A 114 -0.18 3.49 -3.23
CA VAL A 114 -1.40 3.56 -4.03
C VAL A 114 -1.44 2.43 -5.05
N ARG A 115 -2.50 1.62 -5.02
CA ARG A 115 -2.86 0.77 -6.16
C ARG A 115 -3.51 1.63 -7.23
N THR A 116 -2.85 1.77 -8.37
CA THR A 116 -3.29 2.62 -9.48
C THR A 116 -4.20 1.85 -10.42
N ASP A 117 -5.48 1.70 -10.03
CA ASP A 117 -6.56 1.23 -10.90
C ASP A 117 -7.04 2.30 -11.89
N SER A 118 -6.69 3.56 -11.58
CA SER A 118 -6.83 4.73 -12.43
C SER A 118 -5.66 5.68 -12.17
N VAL A 119 -5.49 6.68 -13.03
CA VAL A 119 -4.43 7.71 -12.88
C VAL A 119 -4.71 8.54 -11.62
N VAL A 120 -3.77 8.64 -10.68
CA VAL A 120 -3.95 9.43 -9.44
C VAL A 120 -4.10 10.93 -9.70
N ASP A 121 -4.66 11.64 -8.72
CA ASP A 121 -4.65 13.11 -8.67
C ASP A 121 -3.49 13.60 -7.78
N GLU A 122 -2.74 14.61 -8.24
CA GLU A 122 -1.56 15.13 -7.53
C GLU A 122 -1.94 15.73 -6.17
N SER A 123 -2.99 16.55 -6.13
CA SER A 123 -3.40 17.25 -4.89
C SER A 123 -3.86 16.27 -3.81
N SER A 124 -4.56 15.21 -4.22
CA SER A 124 -5.06 14.17 -3.34
C SER A 124 -3.94 13.33 -2.70
N VAL A 125 -2.87 13.03 -3.46
CA VAL A 125 -1.72 12.28 -2.95
C VAL A 125 -0.84 13.16 -2.06
N THR A 126 -0.61 14.41 -2.48
CA THR A 126 0.30 15.34 -1.79
C THR A 126 -0.32 15.93 -0.52
N ALA A 127 -1.65 15.92 -0.36
CA ALA A 127 -2.34 16.33 0.85
C ALA A 127 -1.88 15.58 2.10
N ALA A 128 -1.50 14.30 1.97
CA ALA A 128 -0.97 13.49 3.07
C ALA A 128 0.50 13.84 3.44
N SER A 129 1.10 14.85 2.79
CA SER A 129 2.49 15.27 2.94
C SER A 129 3.51 14.11 2.95
N PRO A 130 3.43 13.15 2.01
CA PRO A 130 4.32 11.99 2.02
C PRO A 130 5.76 12.37 1.70
N ARG A 131 6.70 11.65 2.31
CA ARG A 131 8.10 11.65 1.85
C ARG A 131 8.30 10.68 0.69
N ILE A 132 7.49 9.62 0.63
CA ILE A 132 7.54 8.64 -0.46
C ILE A 132 6.13 8.35 -0.94
N VAL A 133 5.94 8.36 -2.26
CA VAL A 133 4.75 7.84 -2.92
C VAL A 133 5.14 6.56 -3.67
N ALA A 134 4.63 5.42 -3.25
CA ALA A 134 4.85 4.14 -3.92
C ALA A 134 3.61 3.76 -4.74
N LEU A 135 3.78 3.64 -6.05
CA LEU A 135 2.72 3.31 -7.00
C LEU A 135 2.88 1.85 -7.46
N TYR A 136 1.79 1.10 -7.52
CA TYR A 136 1.76 -0.25 -8.11
C TYR A 136 0.43 -0.48 -8.84
N GLY A 137 0.36 -1.47 -9.72
CA GLY A 137 -0.82 -1.75 -10.55
C GLY A 137 -0.72 -1.19 -11.96
N LYS A 138 -1.87 -0.98 -12.61
CA LYS A 138 -1.97 -0.80 -14.07
C LYS A 138 -1.54 0.58 -14.57
N HIS A 139 -1.87 1.64 -13.84
CA HIS A 139 -1.67 3.03 -14.26
C HIS A 139 -0.49 3.73 -13.57
N THR A 140 0.57 2.99 -13.24
CA THR A 140 1.69 3.51 -12.45
C THR A 140 2.48 4.59 -13.17
N GLN A 141 2.74 4.42 -14.47
CA GLN A 141 3.54 5.35 -15.26
C GLN A 141 2.78 6.66 -15.54
N GLU A 142 1.49 6.59 -15.85
CA GLU A 142 0.65 7.79 -16.01
C GLU A 142 0.51 8.53 -14.67
N SER A 143 0.33 7.80 -13.58
CA SER A 143 0.25 8.38 -12.23
C SER A 143 1.56 9.05 -11.82
N ALA A 144 2.71 8.43 -12.13
CA ALA A 144 4.02 9.03 -11.88
C ALA A 144 4.21 10.35 -12.65
N LYS A 145 3.74 10.41 -13.91
CA LYS A 145 3.79 11.63 -14.74
C LYS A 145 2.98 12.77 -14.13
N VAL A 146 1.78 12.49 -13.60
CA VAL A 146 0.96 13.48 -12.90
C VAL A 146 1.66 14.01 -11.66
N LEU A 147 2.42 13.16 -10.96
CA LEU A 147 3.25 13.56 -9.81
C LEU A 147 4.60 14.19 -10.21
N GLY A 148 4.74 14.65 -11.46
CA GLY A 148 5.94 15.35 -11.93
C GLY A 148 7.19 14.47 -12.04
N ARG A 149 7.04 13.15 -12.24
CA ARG A 149 8.16 12.22 -12.47
C ARG A 149 7.98 11.50 -13.80
N GLN A 150 8.99 11.58 -14.66
CA GLN A 150 8.98 10.95 -15.98
C GLN A 150 9.97 9.77 -16.01
N ASP A 151 9.62 8.76 -16.81
CA ASP A 151 10.47 7.61 -17.14
C ASP A 151 11.05 6.85 -15.93
N LEU A 152 10.25 6.73 -14.86
CA LEU A 152 10.63 5.94 -13.68
C LEU A 152 10.71 4.46 -14.06
N LYS A 153 11.88 3.87 -13.81
CA LYS A 153 12.08 2.43 -13.96
C LYS A 153 11.39 1.70 -12.81
N PRO A 154 10.52 0.71 -13.08
CA PRO A 154 9.94 -0.12 -12.04
C PRO A 154 11.01 -0.83 -11.22
N VAL A 155 10.78 -0.93 -9.90
CA VAL A 155 11.62 -1.69 -8.98
C VAL A 155 10.79 -2.72 -8.23
N ASN A 156 11.34 -3.92 -8.06
CA ASN A 156 10.62 -4.99 -7.36
C ASN A 156 10.49 -4.78 -5.85
N LYS A 157 11.36 -3.94 -5.27
CA LYS A 157 11.48 -3.78 -3.83
C LYS A 157 12.09 -2.44 -3.46
N ILE A 158 11.55 -1.84 -2.41
CA ILE A 158 12.13 -0.72 -1.68
C ILE A 158 12.31 -1.08 -0.20
N SER A 159 13.31 -0.48 0.43
CA SER A 159 13.66 -0.73 1.82
C SER A 159 13.97 0.58 2.52
N TYR A 160 13.18 0.91 3.55
CA TYR A 160 13.33 2.14 4.29
C TYR A 160 13.41 1.90 5.81
N THR A 161 14.13 2.80 6.45
CA THR A 161 14.12 3.05 7.90
C THR A 161 13.74 4.50 8.10
N LEU A 162 13.19 4.86 9.27
CA LEU A 162 12.78 6.24 9.55
C LEU A 162 13.90 7.26 9.26
N GLU A 163 15.14 6.94 9.63
CA GLU A 163 16.33 7.77 9.41
C GLU A 163 16.76 7.89 7.94
N LYS A 164 16.30 6.99 7.07
CA LYS A 164 16.67 6.92 5.64
C LYS A 164 15.53 7.34 4.72
N LEU A 165 14.46 7.92 5.28
CA LEU A 165 13.43 8.55 4.46
C LEU A 165 14.02 9.79 3.79
N PRO A 166 13.68 10.05 2.52
CA PRO A 166 14.17 11.23 1.81
C PRO A 166 13.66 12.52 2.48
N GLN A 167 14.39 13.61 2.30
CA GLN A 167 13.98 14.93 2.80
C GLN A 167 12.89 15.57 1.94
N GLU A 168 12.89 15.26 0.64
CA GLU A 168 11.89 15.69 -0.33
C GLU A 168 11.05 14.50 -0.79
N MET A 169 9.85 14.77 -1.31
CA MET A 169 8.96 13.73 -1.82
C MET A 169 9.60 12.99 -3.01
N GLU A 170 9.74 11.68 -2.86
CA GLU A 170 10.15 10.77 -3.92
C GLU A 170 8.96 9.94 -4.41
N VAL A 171 8.86 9.70 -5.72
CA VAL A 171 7.86 8.79 -6.29
C VAL A 171 8.60 7.55 -6.77
N VAL A 172 8.07 6.38 -6.41
CA VAL A 172 8.62 5.08 -6.79
C VAL A 172 7.52 4.27 -7.48
N VAL A 173 7.89 3.59 -8.57
CA VAL A 173 7.01 2.62 -9.24
C VAL A 173 7.46 1.21 -8.87
N LEU A 174 6.54 0.43 -8.32
CA LEU A 174 6.73 -1.00 -8.01
C LEU A 174 6.16 -1.85 -9.15
N GLY A 175 6.98 -2.72 -9.73
CA GLY A 175 6.61 -3.57 -10.88
C GLY A 175 7.77 -4.32 -11.50
#